data_AF-C5NVS6-F1
#
_entry.id   AF-C5NVS6-F1
#
_cell.length_a   1.000
_cell.length_b   1.000
_cell.length_c   1.000
_cell.angle_alpha   90.00
_cell.angle_beta   90.00
_cell.angle_gamma   90.00
#
_symmetry.space_group_name_H-M   'P 1'
#
loop_
_entity.id
_entity.type
_entity.pdbx_description
1 polymer ?
#
loop_
_entity_poly.entity_id
_entity_poly.type
_entity_poly.pdbx_seq_one_letter_code
_entity_poly.pdbx_strand_id
1 'polypeptide(L)' 'MKILEVLNEFYGDFEFIKEKWNEKYEGILIKIKEEQGYKRCRLAKKNTKKRGVFYSFLEKRPK' A
#
# COMPACT_ATOMS: atom_id res chain seq x y z
N MET A 1 7.41 -8.74 -3.94
CA MET A 1 6.83 -7.39 -3.79
C MET A 1 7.71 -6.65 -2.81
N LYS A 2 8.43 -5.60 -3.23
CA LYS A 2 9.38 -4.90 -2.34
C LYS A 2 8.71 -4.34 -1.09
N ILE A 3 7.42 -4.03 -1.21
CA ILE A 3 6.63 -3.52 -0.08
C ILE A 3 6.47 -4.56 1.04
N LEU A 4 6.43 -5.86 0.73
CA LEU A 4 6.30 -6.90 1.77
C LEU A 4 7.56 -7.03 2.60
N GLU A 5 8.74 -6.91 1.98
CA GLU A 5 10.02 -6.94 2.70
C GLU A 5 10.13 -5.76 3.67
N VAL A 6 9.79 -4.56 3.21
CA VAL A 6 9.76 -3.35 4.07
C VAL A 6 8.73 -3.49 5.20
N LEU A 7 7.54 -4.02 4.91
CA LEU A 7 6.50 -4.18 5.92
C LEU A 7 6.84 -5.26 6.94
N ASN A 8 7.54 -6.32 6.52
CA ASN A 8 8.02 -7.37 7.43
C ASN A 8 9.10 -6.83 8.37
N GLU A 9 9.96 -5.92 7.90
CA GLU A 9 10.93 -5.24 8.76
C GLU A 9 10.27 -4.27 9.76
N PHE A 10 9.21 -3.57 9.36
CA PHE A 10 8.52 -2.58 10.21
C PHE A 10 7.51 -3.17 11.20
N TYR A 11 6.72 -4.15 10.78
CA TYR A 11 5.57 -4.67 11.53
C TYR A 11 5.73 -6.14 11.95
N GLY A 12 6.68 -6.87 11.36
CA GLY A 12 6.86 -8.31 11.61
C GLY A 12 5.68 -9.13 11.08
N ASP A 13 4.73 -9.47 11.96
CA ASP A 13 3.61 -10.36 11.66
C ASP A 13 2.33 -9.58 11.31
N PHE A 14 1.93 -9.63 10.04
CA PHE A 14 0.73 -8.94 9.54
C PHE A 14 0.01 -9.77 8.48
N GLU A 15 -1.31 -9.63 8.43
CA GLU A 15 -2.11 -10.14 7.33
C GLU A 15 -2.25 -9.05 6.27
N PHE A 16 -2.23 -9.41 4.97
CA PHE A 16 -2.45 -8.42 3.92
C PHE A 16 -3.39 -8.90 2.82
N ILE A 17 -4.12 -7.95 2.24
CA ILE A 17 -5.04 -8.14 1.13
C ILE A 17 -4.57 -7.25 -0.03
N LYS A 18 -4.37 -7.84 -1.22
CA LYS A 18 -3.99 -7.07 -2.42
C LYS A 18 -5.19 -6.32 -3.00
N GLU A 19 -5.01 -5.03 -3.28
CA GLU A 19 -6.03 -4.23 -3.98
C GLU A 19 -5.89 -4.39 -5.51
N LYS A 20 -6.92 -4.99 -6.14
CA LYS A 20 -6.94 -5.24 -7.60
C LYS A 20 -6.87 -3.96 -8.46
N TRP A 21 -7.32 -2.82 -7.94
CA TRP A 21 -7.38 -1.55 -8.67
C TRP A 21 -6.06 -0.77 -8.66
N ASN A 22 -5.16 -1.07 -7.72
CA ASN A 22 -3.95 -0.29 -7.48
C ASN A 22 -2.68 -1.15 -7.59
N GLU A 23 -2.76 -2.28 -8.30
CA GLU A 23 -1.67 -3.25 -8.47
C GLU A 23 -0.39 -2.61 -9.06
N LYS A 24 -0.55 -1.61 -9.94
CA LYS A 24 0.56 -0.84 -10.52
C LYS A 24 1.45 -0.13 -9.49
N TYR A 25 0.91 0.16 -8.30
CA TYR A 25 1.62 0.78 -7.17
C TYR A 25 1.76 -0.19 -5.99
N GLU A 26 1.61 -1.50 -6.21
CA GLU A 26 1.63 -2.52 -5.15
C GLU A 26 0.71 -2.14 -3.98
N GLY A 27 -0.52 -1.70 -4.31
CA GLY A 27 -1.51 -1.33 -3.30
C GLY A 27 -1.94 -2.55 -2.48
N ILE A 28 -1.71 -2.48 -1.18
CA ILE A 28 -2.05 -3.54 -0.23
C ILE A 28 -2.72 -2.95 1.00
N LEU A 29 -3.70 -3.66 1.50
CA LEU A 29 -4.29 -3.42 2.80
C LEU A 29 -3.60 -4.34 3.80
N ILE A 30 -2.97 -3.80 4.84
CA ILE A 30 -2.39 -4.59 5.92
C ILE A 30 -3.27 -4.51 7.16
N LYS A 31 -3.31 -5.62 7.88
CA LYS A 31 -3.90 -5.76 9.20
C LYS A 31 -2.80 -6.27 10.12
N ILE A 32 -2.38 -5.41 11.03
CA ILE A 32 -1.35 -5.75 12.02
C ILE A 32 -2.08 -6.43 13.19
N LYS A 33 -1.56 -7.53 13.72
CA LYS A 33 -2.23 -8.23 14.84
C LYS A 33 -2.33 -7.37 16.10
N GLU A 34 -1.34 -6.50 16.32
CA GLU A 34 -1.23 -5.65 17.50
C GLU A 34 -2.14 -4.41 17.43
N GLU A 35 -2.49 -3.96 16.22
CA GLU A 35 -3.32 -2.76 16.02
C GLU A 35 -4.68 -3.15 15.45
N GLN A 36 -5.76 -2.75 16.13
CA GLN A 36 -7.13 -3.11 15.79
C GLN A 36 -7.67 -2.28 14.60
N GLY A 37 -6.90 -2.19 13.51
CA GLY A 37 -7.21 -1.35 12.34
C GLY A 37 -6.54 -1.83 11.05
N TYR A 38 -7.18 -1.53 9.93
CA TYR A 38 -6.61 -1.77 8.60
C TYR A 38 -5.84 -0.54 8.12
N LYS A 39 -4.57 -0.73 7.75
CA LYS A 39 -3.75 0.31 7.12
C LYS A 39 -3.66 0.07 5.62
N ARG A 40 -3.82 1.13 4.82
CA ARG A 40 -3.62 1.09 3.37
C ARG A 40 -2.18 1.50 3.05
N CYS A 41 -1.41 0.59 2.45
CA CYS A 41 -0.03 0.82 2.06
C CYS A 41 0.11 0.78 0.53
N ARG A 42 1.05 1.58 0.01
CA ARG A 42 1.33 1.68 -1.43
C ARG A 42 2.81 1.96 -1.65
N LEU A 43 3.38 1.38 -2.70
CA LEU A 43 4.74 1.69 -3.09
C LEU A 43 4.74 2.91 -4.01
N ALA A 44 5.25 3.99 -3.44
CA ALA A 44 5.27 5.28 -4.09
C ALA A 44 6.42 5.33 -5.12
N LYS A 45 6.13 5.76 -6.36
CA LYS A 45 7.10 5.75 -7.47
C LYS A 45 7.65 7.14 -7.73
N LYS A 46 8.98 7.25 -7.85
CA LYS A 46 9.64 8.48 -8.27
C LYS A 46 9.42 8.68 -9.77
N ASN A 47 8.86 9.82 -10.16
CA ASN A 47 8.72 10.18 -11.56
C ASN A 47 9.89 11.09 -11.96
N THR A 48 10.59 10.78 -13.05
CA THR A 48 11.70 11.60 -13.56
C THR A 48 11.27 12.97 -14.07
N LYS A 49 9.99 13.14 -14.43
CA LYS A 49 9.44 14.39 -14.98
C LYS A 49 8.91 15.39 -13.95
N LYS A 50 8.74 14.99 -12.68
CA LYS A 50 8.19 15.87 -11.62
C LYS A 50 8.98 15.66 -10.33
N ARG A 51 9.36 16.75 -9.65
CA ARG A 51 9.91 16.69 -8.27
C ARG A 51 8.78 16.28 -7.32
N GLY A 52 8.56 14.97 -7.15
CA GLY A 52 7.54 14.43 -6.25
C GLY A 52 7.36 12.93 -6.42
N VAL A 53 6.92 12.28 -5.36
CA VAL A 53 6.58 10.86 -5.39
C VAL A 53 5.11 10.73 -5.77
N PHE A 54 4.81 9.94 -6.81
CA PHE A 54 3.45 9.82 -7.34
C PHE A 54 2.77 8.56 -6.79
N TYR A 55 1.55 8.71 -6.27
CA TYR A 55 0.67 7.59 -5.89
C TYR A 55 -0.78 7.85 -6.35
N SER A 56 -1.48 6.78 -6.73
CA SER A 56 -2.91 6.85 -7.08
C SER A 56 -3.78 6.43 -5.89
N PHE A 57 -4.76 7.26 -5.54
CA PHE A 57 -5.85 6.92 -4.61
C PHE A 57 -7.17 6.98 -5.38
N LEU A 58 -7.61 5.83 -5.89
CA LEU A 58 -8.87 5.73 -6.61
C LEU A 58 -9.89 5.04 -5.72
N GLU A 59 -10.78 5.81 -5.10
CA GLU A 59 -11.93 5.30 -4.37
C GLU A 59 -13.17 5.42 -5.25
N LYS A 60 -13.78 4.28 -5.59
CA LYS A 60 -15.04 4.27 -6.34
C LYS A 60 -16.17 4.56 -5.35
N ARG A 61 -16.70 5.78 -5.35
CA ARG A 61 -17.86 6.09 -4.50
C ARG A 61 -19.13 5.42 -5.04
N PRO A 62 -19.99 4.84 -4.19
CA PRO A 62 -21.33 4.47 -4.60
C PRO A 62 -22.12 5.73 -4.98
N LYS A 63 -23.00 5.59 -5.97
CA LYS A 63 -23.79 6.67 -6.58
C LYS A 63 -25.06 6.95 -5.80
#